data_AF-A0A5J4LA03-F1
#
_entry.id   AF-A0A5J4LA03-F1
#
_cell.length_a   1.000
_cell.length_b   1.000
_cell.length_c   1.000
_cell.angle_alpha   90.00
_cell.angle_beta   90.00
_cell.angle_gamma   90.00
#
_symmetry.space_group_name_H-M   'P 1'
#
loop_
_entity.id
_entity.type
_entity.pdbx_description
1 polymer ?
#
loop_
_entity_poly.entity_id
_entity_poly.type
_entity_poly.pdbx_seq_one_letter_code
_entity_poly.pdbx_strand_id
1 'polypeptide(L)'
;MAIDYRKRTRIDYRKPAKIPAPAISLEKISGRAPGLVSLYKTAAVSLAKNHAGGRRAAVYLVLDRSGSMRRYYRDGSVQHLAEQVLALAANLDDDGVVPVFFFSTEIDGTAEISLDAYQGRINPLHDAMGHMGRTNYHVAMQAVIDHYQSSGARDPAFVVFQTDGSPTSRAAAEHVLCTAAKLPIFWQFIGFGDDEFRFLHKLDDLPVPDRRVVDNAGFFAAGPAPKTHPDAVLYDHLLQEFPLWLTAARAAGIVKDAG
;
A
#
# COMPACT_ATOMS: atom_id res chain seq x y z
N MET A 1 14.24 -24.66 -1.97
CA MET A 1 12.98 -24.96 -2.68
C MET A 1 12.53 -23.67 -3.37
N ALA A 2 12.33 -23.69 -4.69
CA ALA A 2 11.67 -22.58 -5.37
C ALA A 2 10.19 -22.59 -4.94
N ILE A 3 9.69 -21.46 -4.44
CA ILE A 3 8.27 -21.29 -4.15
C ILE A 3 7.58 -21.16 -5.52
N ASP A 4 6.77 -22.14 -5.90
CA ASP A 4 6.02 -22.09 -7.16
C ASP A 4 4.76 -21.23 -6.99
N TYR A 5 4.83 -20.00 -7.48
CA TYR A 5 3.71 -19.05 -7.43
C TYR A 5 2.68 -19.23 -8.56
N ARG A 6 2.85 -20.21 -9.48
CA ARG A 6 2.05 -20.32 -10.72
C ARG A 6 0.60 -20.77 -10.55
N LYS A 7 0.17 -21.18 -9.36
CA LYS A 7 -1.24 -21.49 -9.08
C LYS A 7 -1.86 -20.36 -8.26
N ARG A 8 -2.42 -19.33 -8.89
CA ARG A 8 -3.37 -18.45 -8.21
C ARG A 8 -4.29 -17.70 -9.18
N THR A 9 -5.48 -17.44 -8.65
CA THR A 9 -6.67 -16.80 -9.24
C THR A 9 -6.27 -15.61 -10.10
N ARG A 10 -6.82 -15.53 -11.33
CA ARG A 10 -6.68 -14.32 -12.15
C ARG A 10 -7.17 -13.13 -11.34
N ILE A 11 -6.29 -12.17 -11.09
CA ILE A 11 -6.66 -10.87 -10.57
C ILE A 11 -7.24 -10.14 -11.78
N ASP A 12 -8.57 -10.07 -11.86
CA ASP A 12 -9.30 -9.49 -13.00
C ASP A 12 -9.32 -7.93 -12.97
N TYR A 13 -8.50 -7.30 -12.12
CA TYR A 13 -8.27 -5.86 -12.21
C TYR A 13 -7.28 -5.58 -13.35
N ARG A 14 -7.74 -4.79 -14.32
CA ARG A 14 -6.88 -4.12 -15.30
C ARG A 14 -7.15 -2.63 -15.14
N LYS A 15 -6.15 -1.87 -14.70
CA LYS A 15 -6.21 -0.41 -14.79
C LYS A 15 -6.48 -0.08 -16.27
N PRO A 16 -7.62 0.54 -16.62
CA PRO A 16 -7.89 0.92 -18.00
C PRO A 16 -6.74 1.80 -18.48
N ALA A 17 -6.23 1.57 -19.69
CA ALA A 17 -5.23 2.44 -20.30
C ALA A 17 -5.85 3.83 -20.55
N LYS A 18 -5.85 4.68 -19.51
CA LYS A 18 -6.22 6.08 -19.61
C LYS A 18 -4.98 6.91 -19.94
N ILE A 19 -5.23 7.99 -20.67
CA ILE A 19 -4.24 9.04 -20.90
C ILE A 19 -3.90 9.61 -19.51
N PRO A 20 -2.61 9.74 -19.15
CA PRO A 20 -2.21 10.31 -17.86
C PRO A 20 -2.91 11.64 -17.64
N ALA A 21 -3.74 11.71 -16.60
CA ALA A 21 -4.45 12.92 -16.23
C ALA A 21 -3.85 13.55 -14.95
N PRO A 22 -4.12 14.83 -14.68
CA PRO A 22 -3.74 15.44 -13.42
C PRO A 22 -4.44 14.75 -12.24
N ALA A 23 -3.89 14.96 -11.03
CA ALA A 23 -4.52 14.56 -9.78
C ALA A 23 -5.99 15.00 -9.73
N ILE A 24 -6.81 14.26 -9.00
CA ILE A 24 -8.23 14.56 -8.89
C ILE A 24 -8.40 15.89 -8.16
N SER A 25 -9.08 16.85 -8.81
CA SER A 25 -9.24 18.18 -8.23
C SER A 25 -10.11 18.16 -6.96
N LEU A 26 -9.92 19.14 -6.09
CA LEU A 26 -10.70 19.26 -4.85
C LEU A 26 -12.20 19.40 -5.12
N GLU A 27 -12.60 20.04 -6.22
CA GLU A 27 -13.99 20.16 -6.65
C GLU A 27 -14.58 18.77 -6.97
N LYS A 28 -13.83 17.92 -7.67
CA LYS A 28 -14.27 16.54 -7.97
C LYS A 28 -14.42 15.70 -6.71
N ILE A 29 -13.47 15.81 -5.78
CA ILE A 29 -13.55 15.12 -4.48
C ILE A 29 -14.75 15.62 -3.69
N SER A 30 -14.97 16.93 -3.63
CA SER A 30 -16.09 17.52 -2.90
C SER A 30 -17.45 17.09 -3.45
N GLY A 31 -17.55 16.89 -4.77
CA GLY A 31 -18.77 16.42 -5.43
C GLY A 31 -19.03 14.91 -5.32
N ARG A 32 -17.98 14.08 -5.40
CA ARG A 32 -18.12 12.60 -5.44
C ARG A 32 -17.95 11.94 -4.08
N ALA A 33 -16.99 12.41 -3.29
CA ALA A 33 -16.60 11.83 -2.01
C ALA A 33 -16.44 12.92 -0.93
N PRO A 34 -17.52 13.65 -0.58
CA PRO A 34 -17.45 14.76 0.37
C PRO A 34 -16.87 14.36 1.74
N GLY A 35 -17.06 13.11 2.17
CA GLY A 35 -16.48 12.60 3.41
C GLY A 35 -14.95 12.45 3.39
N LEU A 36 -14.32 12.43 2.21
CA LEU A 36 -12.86 12.36 2.08
C LEU A 36 -12.20 13.75 1.99
N VAL A 37 -12.96 14.84 1.94
CA VAL A 37 -12.41 16.19 1.71
C VAL A 37 -11.37 16.59 2.77
N SER A 38 -11.63 16.28 4.05
CA SER A 38 -10.68 16.56 5.13
C SER A 38 -9.39 15.76 4.95
N LEU A 39 -9.51 14.45 4.72
CA LEU A 39 -8.39 13.55 4.48
C LEU A 39 -7.56 13.97 3.27
N TYR A 40 -8.23 14.32 2.17
CA TYR A 40 -7.60 14.75 0.92
C TYR A 40 -6.77 16.02 1.14
N LYS A 41 -7.30 17.01 1.85
CA LYS A 41 -6.57 18.25 2.17
C LYS A 41 -5.38 17.99 3.08
N THR A 42 -5.54 17.15 4.10
CA THR A 42 -4.45 16.80 5.03
C THR A 42 -3.34 16.03 4.32
N ALA A 43 -3.68 15.11 3.41
CA ALA A 43 -2.71 14.43 2.55
C ALA A 43 -1.96 15.42 1.64
N ALA A 44 -2.67 16.38 1.03
CA ALA A 44 -2.04 17.41 0.20
C ALA A 44 -1.01 18.26 0.97
N VAL A 45 -1.32 18.64 2.22
CA VAL A 45 -0.38 19.36 3.10
C VAL A 45 0.87 18.51 3.38
N SER A 46 0.69 17.22 3.68
CA SER A 46 1.80 16.30 3.99
C SER A 46 2.65 16.03 2.75
N LEU A 47 2.04 15.92 1.57
CA LEU A 47 2.75 15.82 0.28
C LEU A 47 3.61 17.06 0.00
N ALA A 48 3.09 18.26 0.28
CA ALA A 48 3.87 19.49 0.12
C ALA A 48 5.05 19.54 1.10
N LYS A 49 4.81 19.20 2.37
CA LYS A 49 5.83 19.16 3.43
C LYS A 49 6.98 18.19 3.11
N ASN A 50 6.67 17.02 2.56
CA ASN A 50 7.66 15.99 2.21
C ASN A 50 8.20 16.12 0.77
N HIS A 51 7.99 17.26 0.10
CA HIS A 51 8.45 17.51 -1.27
C HIS A 51 7.98 16.45 -2.30
N ALA A 52 6.82 15.86 -2.02
CA ALA A 52 6.14 14.85 -2.84
C ALA A 52 5.01 15.44 -3.70
N GLY A 53 4.79 16.76 -3.63
CA GLY A 53 3.80 17.45 -4.44
C GLY A 53 4.05 17.26 -5.95
N GLY A 54 2.97 17.02 -6.70
CA GLY A 54 3.02 16.83 -8.15
C GLY A 54 3.60 15.49 -8.62
N ARG A 55 4.00 14.60 -7.71
CA ARG A 55 4.40 13.23 -8.03
C ARG A 55 3.18 12.39 -8.43
N ARG A 56 3.41 11.39 -9.27
CA ARG A 56 2.41 10.40 -9.68
C ARG A 56 2.75 9.03 -9.11
N ALA A 57 1.74 8.30 -8.67
CA ALA A 57 1.89 6.93 -8.21
C ALA A 57 0.61 6.11 -8.42
N ALA A 58 0.77 4.83 -8.75
CA ALA A 58 -0.31 3.86 -8.64
C ALA A 58 -0.36 3.35 -7.20
N VAL A 59 -1.38 3.76 -6.44
CA VAL A 59 -1.47 3.42 -5.01
C VAL A 59 -2.17 2.08 -4.82
N TYR A 60 -1.57 1.22 -3.99
CA TYR A 60 -2.11 -0.10 -3.63
C TYR A 60 -2.30 -0.18 -2.12
N LEU A 61 -3.30 -0.95 -1.70
CA LEU A 61 -3.51 -1.29 -0.29
C LEU A 61 -3.47 -2.80 -0.10
N VAL A 62 -2.65 -3.26 0.84
CA VAL A 62 -2.54 -4.66 1.23
C VAL A 62 -2.89 -4.78 2.70
N LEU A 63 -3.88 -5.60 3.03
CA LEU A 63 -4.47 -5.71 4.36
C LEU A 63 -4.28 -7.13 4.91
N ASP A 64 -3.61 -7.20 6.06
CA ASP A 64 -3.50 -8.45 6.82
C ASP A 64 -4.87 -8.85 7.37
N ARG A 65 -5.25 -10.10 7.12
CA ARG A 65 -6.50 -10.73 7.54
C ARG A 65 -6.22 -11.95 8.43
N SER A 66 -5.09 -11.96 9.13
CA SER A 66 -4.76 -12.92 10.17
C SER A 66 -5.71 -12.82 11.36
N GLY A 67 -5.87 -13.89 12.14
CA GLY A 67 -6.80 -13.91 13.26
C GLY A 67 -6.59 -12.80 14.31
N SER A 68 -5.35 -12.34 14.52
CA SER A 68 -5.00 -11.28 15.47
C SER A 68 -5.50 -9.89 15.04
N MET A 69 -5.66 -9.68 13.73
CA MET A 69 -6.21 -8.45 13.16
C MET A 69 -7.69 -8.22 13.43
N ARG A 70 -8.43 -9.24 13.91
CA ARG A 70 -9.90 -9.19 14.06
C ARG A 70 -10.40 -7.96 14.83
N ARG A 71 -9.66 -7.51 15.84
CA ARG A 71 -10.05 -6.32 16.63
C ARG A 71 -10.08 -5.04 15.79
N TYR A 72 -9.14 -4.88 14.85
CA TYR A 72 -8.98 -3.69 14.02
C TYR A 72 -9.99 -3.61 12.88
N TYR A 73 -10.47 -4.75 12.39
CA TYR A 73 -11.63 -4.78 11.50
C TYR A 73 -12.90 -4.36 12.27
N ARG A 74 -13.11 -4.92 13.46
CA ARG A 74 -14.30 -4.65 14.28
C ARG A 74 -14.39 -3.18 14.73
N ASP A 75 -13.29 -2.55 15.13
CA ASP A 75 -13.29 -1.15 15.57
C ASP A 75 -13.23 -0.12 14.41
N GLY A 76 -13.10 -0.61 13.18
CA GLY A 76 -13.05 0.20 11.97
C GLY A 76 -11.70 0.87 11.71
N SER A 77 -10.62 0.48 12.41
CA SER A 77 -9.27 0.97 12.12
C SER A 77 -8.82 0.65 10.69
N VAL A 78 -9.11 -0.57 10.21
CA VAL A 78 -8.75 -0.96 8.84
C VAL A 78 -9.59 -0.20 7.80
N GLN A 79 -10.88 0.04 8.09
CA GLN A 79 -11.73 0.88 7.26
C GLN A 79 -11.19 2.32 7.20
N HIS A 80 -10.82 2.91 8.34
CA HIS A 80 -10.26 4.25 8.39
C HIS A 80 -8.96 4.36 7.58
N LEU A 81 -8.07 3.37 7.72
CA LEU A 81 -6.84 3.31 6.92
C LEU A 81 -7.15 3.26 5.42
N ALA A 82 -8.13 2.47 4.99
CA ALA A 82 -8.52 2.40 3.59
C ALA A 82 -9.01 3.75 3.05
N GLU A 83 -9.76 4.52 3.84
CA GLU A 83 -10.21 5.86 3.50
C GLU A 83 -9.06 6.86 3.41
N GLN A 84 -8.11 6.79 4.35
CA GLN A 84 -6.90 7.60 4.35
C GLN A 84 -6.05 7.31 3.10
N VAL A 85 -5.84 6.04 2.77
CA VAL A 85 -5.07 5.63 1.58
C VAL A 85 -5.76 6.07 0.29
N LEU A 86 -7.10 5.95 0.19
CA LEU A 86 -7.85 6.45 -0.96
C LEU A 86 -7.75 7.97 -1.13
N ALA A 87 -7.79 8.73 -0.02
CA ALA A 87 -7.65 10.18 -0.06
C ALA A 87 -6.23 10.62 -0.46
N LEU A 88 -5.21 9.89 -0.03
CA LEU A 88 -3.83 10.07 -0.50
C LEU A 88 -3.69 9.72 -1.99
N ALA A 89 -4.27 8.60 -2.40
CA ALA A 89 -4.26 8.13 -3.79
C ALA A 89 -4.86 9.17 -4.73
N ALA A 90 -5.98 9.79 -4.38
CA ALA A 90 -6.59 10.86 -5.17
C ALA A 90 -5.67 12.09 -5.43
N ASN A 91 -4.62 12.31 -4.61
CA ASN A 91 -3.61 13.33 -4.84
C ASN A 91 -2.46 12.86 -5.77
N LEU A 92 -2.25 11.55 -5.87
CA LEU A 92 -1.13 10.91 -6.57
C LEU A 92 -1.53 10.21 -7.87
N ASP A 93 -2.78 9.82 -8.02
CA ASP A 93 -3.36 9.13 -9.17
C ASP A 93 -4.40 9.99 -9.90
N ASP A 94 -4.96 9.44 -10.98
CA ASP A 94 -5.90 10.10 -11.87
C ASP A 94 -7.28 9.41 -11.98
N ASP A 95 -7.43 8.23 -11.38
CA ASP A 95 -8.64 7.42 -11.45
C ASP A 95 -9.42 7.34 -10.13
N GLY A 96 -8.77 7.60 -8.98
CA GLY A 96 -9.41 7.59 -7.67
C GLY A 96 -9.91 6.20 -7.29
N VAL A 97 -9.11 5.19 -7.65
CA VAL A 97 -9.36 3.78 -7.41
C VAL A 97 -8.11 3.17 -6.79
N VAL A 98 -8.26 2.55 -5.63
CA VAL A 98 -7.17 1.82 -4.96
C VAL A 98 -7.50 0.32 -4.98
N PRO A 99 -6.66 -0.51 -5.63
CA PRO A 99 -6.74 -1.96 -5.51
C PRO A 99 -6.39 -2.39 -4.08
N VAL A 100 -7.23 -3.25 -3.51
CA VAL A 100 -7.10 -3.77 -2.15
C VAL A 100 -6.88 -5.27 -2.20
N PHE A 101 -5.80 -5.73 -1.57
CA PHE A 101 -5.44 -7.14 -1.45
C PHE A 101 -5.63 -7.58 0.00
N PHE A 102 -6.53 -8.52 0.24
CA PHE A 102 -6.69 -9.16 1.54
C PHE A 102 -5.87 -10.44 1.56
N PHE A 103 -5.01 -10.57 2.57
CA PHE A 103 -4.14 -11.73 2.66
C PHE A 103 -4.08 -12.29 4.07
N SER A 104 -3.83 -13.59 4.15
CA SER A 104 -3.52 -14.29 5.37
C SER A 104 -2.43 -15.34 5.09
N THR A 105 -2.76 -16.63 5.12
CA THR A 105 -1.89 -17.71 4.63
C THR A 105 -1.73 -17.62 3.10
N GLU A 106 -2.75 -17.09 2.42
CA GLU A 106 -2.80 -16.86 0.98
C GLU A 106 -3.46 -15.51 0.65
N ILE A 107 -3.68 -15.22 -0.64
CA ILE A 107 -4.59 -14.13 -1.02
C ILE A 107 -6.01 -14.62 -0.76
N ASP A 108 -6.68 -14.03 0.23
CA ASP A 108 -8.07 -14.35 0.57
C ASP A 108 -9.03 -13.76 -0.48
N GLY A 109 -8.67 -12.58 -1.01
CA GLY A 109 -9.44 -11.92 -2.05
C GLY A 109 -8.85 -10.58 -2.46
N THR A 110 -9.29 -10.09 -3.61
CA THR A 110 -8.94 -8.76 -4.12
C THR A 110 -10.22 -7.96 -4.33
N ALA A 111 -10.14 -6.66 -4.07
CA ALA A 111 -11.23 -5.72 -4.30
C ALA A 111 -10.66 -4.37 -4.75
N GLU A 112 -11.54 -3.41 -4.97
CA GLU A 112 -11.19 -2.02 -5.18
C GLU A 112 -11.99 -1.16 -4.20
N ILE A 113 -11.40 -0.09 -3.71
CA ILE A 113 -12.11 1.04 -3.10
C ILE A 113 -11.99 2.23 -4.05
N SER A 114 -13.07 2.99 -4.19
CA SER A 114 -13.10 4.14 -5.10
C SER A 114 -13.84 5.31 -4.48
N LEU A 115 -13.69 6.50 -5.07
CA LEU A 115 -14.42 7.69 -4.62
C LEU A 115 -15.94 7.50 -4.56
N ASP A 116 -16.50 6.60 -5.38
CA ASP A 116 -17.94 6.31 -5.40
C ASP A 116 -18.33 5.15 -4.46
N ALA A 117 -17.36 4.35 -4.02
CA ALA A 117 -17.59 3.14 -3.23
C ALA A 117 -16.44 2.92 -2.23
N TYR A 118 -16.40 3.73 -1.17
CA TYR A 118 -15.41 3.58 -0.09
C TYR A 118 -16.03 3.35 1.28
N GLN A 119 -17.16 4.00 1.57
CA GLN A 119 -17.78 4.03 2.89
C GLN A 119 -18.22 2.64 3.33
N GLY A 120 -17.71 2.19 4.49
CA GLY A 120 -18.09 0.91 5.10
C GLY A 120 -17.81 -0.32 4.24
N ARG A 121 -16.90 -0.22 3.26
CA ARG A 121 -16.67 -1.26 2.25
C ARG A 121 -15.76 -2.38 2.70
N ILE A 122 -14.82 -2.12 3.61
CA ILE A 122 -13.80 -3.09 4.02
C ILE A 122 -14.41 -4.25 4.81
N ASN A 123 -15.28 -3.99 5.79
CA ASN A 123 -15.83 -5.06 6.63
C ASN A 123 -16.72 -6.05 5.85
N PRO A 124 -17.66 -5.63 4.99
CA PRO A 124 -18.42 -6.57 4.16
C PRO A 124 -17.53 -7.45 3.26
N LEU A 125 -16.45 -6.89 2.70
CA LEU A 125 -15.47 -7.65 1.92
C LEU A 125 -14.72 -8.65 2.80
N HIS A 126 -14.23 -8.21 3.96
CA HIS A 126 -13.57 -9.03 4.95
C HIS A 126 -14.43 -10.23 5.39
N ASP A 127 -15.71 -9.97 5.69
CA ASP A 127 -16.67 -10.98 6.15
C ASP A 127 -17.00 -12.01 5.06
N ALA A 128 -17.09 -11.58 3.80
CA ALA A 128 -17.36 -12.45 2.66
C ALA A 128 -16.22 -13.43 2.34
N MET A 129 -15.00 -13.17 2.81
CA MET A 129 -13.80 -13.98 2.54
C MET A 129 -13.59 -15.15 3.53
N GLY A 130 -14.54 -15.38 4.45
CA GLY A 130 -14.55 -16.58 5.29
C GLY A 130 -13.42 -16.63 6.32
N HIS A 131 -12.78 -17.80 6.49
CA HIS A 131 -11.86 -18.04 7.61
C HIS A 131 -10.53 -17.28 7.50
N MET A 132 -10.14 -16.63 8.60
CA MET A 132 -8.84 -15.96 8.75
C MET A 132 -7.70 -16.97 8.93
N GLY A 133 -6.54 -16.68 8.35
CA GLY A 133 -5.37 -17.55 8.36
C GLY A 133 -4.20 -17.06 9.22
N ARG A 134 -2.99 -17.53 8.86
CA ARG A 134 -1.72 -17.01 9.36
C ARG A 134 -1.33 -15.77 8.56
N THR A 135 -0.06 -15.38 8.60
CA THR A 135 0.45 -14.18 7.90
C THR A 135 1.59 -14.57 6.95
N ASN A 136 1.42 -14.40 5.65
CA ASN A 136 2.41 -14.73 4.62
C ASN A 136 2.67 -13.54 3.66
N TYR A 137 3.57 -12.61 4.03
CA TYR A 137 3.84 -11.42 3.21
C TYR A 137 4.28 -11.72 1.79
N HIS A 138 5.20 -12.68 1.62
CA HIS A 138 5.72 -13.06 0.31
C HIS A 138 4.62 -13.45 -0.70
N VAL A 139 3.47 -13.94 -0.24
CA VAL A 139 2.32 -14.23 -1.10
C VAL A 139 1.65 -12.94 -1.56
N ALA A 140 1.36 -12.05 -0.62
CA ALA A 140 0.70 -10.77 -0.92
C ALA A 140 1.59 -9.86 -1.77
N MET A 141 2.88 -9.80 -1.45
CA MET A 141 3.86 -9.05 -2.22
C MET A 141 3.95 -9.57 -3.66
N GLN A 142 4.03 -10.90 -3.86
CA GLN A 142 4.05 -11.46 -5.20
C GLN A 142 2.77 -11.14 -5.98
N ALA A 143 1.59 -11.23 -5.34
CA ALA A 143 0.32 -10.92 -6.00
C ALA A 143 0.25 -9.46 -6.48
N VAL A 144 0.75 -8.51 -5.68
CA VAL A 144 0.84 -7.10 -6.09
C VAL A 144 1.86 -6.90 -7.20
N ILE A 145 3.02 -7.57 -7.16
CA ILE A 145 4.01 -7.53 -8.25
C ILE A 145 3.40 -8.01 -9.57
N ASP A 146 2.75 -9.18 -9.55
CA ASP A 146 2.12 -9.78 -10.71
C ASP A 146 1.00 -8.87 -11.26
N HIS A 147 0.20 -8.30 -10.37
CA HIS A 147 -0.83 -7.35 -10.74
C HIS A 147 -0.22 -6.08 -11.38
N TYR A 148 0.75 -5.45 -10.73
CA TYR A 148 1.37 -4.23 -11.24
C TYR A 148 1.97 -4.45 -12.64
N GLN A 149 2.71 -5.55 -12.83
CA GLN A 149 3.32 -5.89 -14.12
C GLN A 149 2.29 -6.18 -15.22
N SER A 150 1.13 -6.75 -14.87
CA SER A 150 0.07 -7.04 -15.84
C SER A 150 -0.88 -5.87 -16.10
N SER A 151 -0.94 -4.90 -15.18
CA SER A 151 -1.82 -3.73 -15.28
C SER A 151 -1.47 -2.76 -16.41
N GLY A 152 -0.20 -2.75 -16.85
CA GLY A 152 0.31 -1.78 -17.82
C GLY A 152 0.48 -0.36 -17.25
N ALA A 153 0.38 -0.18 -15.93
CA ALA A 153 0.65 1.08 -15.26
C ALA A 153 2.06 1.59 -15.59
N ARG A 154 2.17 2.89 -15.86
CA ARG A 154 3.46 3.56 -16.14
C ARG A 154 4.00 4.30 -14.92
N ASP A 155 3.10 4.71 -14.03
CA ASP A 155 3.46 5.36 -12.77
C ASP A 155 4.10 4.34 -11.81
N PRO A 156 5.06 4.76 -10.96
CA PRO A 156 5.59 3.90 -9.92
C PRO A 156 4.48 3.46 -8.95
N ALA A 157 4.54 2.22 -8.48
CA ALA A 157 3.61 1.75 -7.46
C ALA A 157 4.02 2.24 -6.07
N PHE A 158 3.04 2.75 -5.33
CA PHE A 158 3.17 3.03 -3.91
C PHE A 158 2.26 2.08 -3.14
N VAL A 159 2.85 1.05 -2.53
CA VAL A 159 2.11 -0.02 -1.86
C VAL A 159 2.08 0.23 -0.36
N VAL A 160 0.90 0.48 0.19
CA VAL A 160 0.67 0.53 1.63
C VAL A 160 0.35 -0.88 2.12
N PHE A 161 1.24 -1.44 2.93
CA PHE A 161 1.18 -2.82 3.42
C PHE A 161 0.93 -2.85 4.92
N GLN A 162 -0.31 -3.13 5.33
CA GLN A 162 -0.72 -3.17 6.73
C GLN A 162 -0.61 -4.59 7.30
N THR A 163 -0.05 -4.71 8.50
CA THR A 163 0.05 -5.96 9.29
C THR A 163 0.11 -5.65 10.79
N ASP A 164 -0.02 -6.66 11.65
CA ASP A 164 0.09 -6.54 13.12
C ASP A 164 1.20 -7.38 13.75
N GLY A 165 2.11 -7.95 12.96
CA GLY A 165 3.20 -8.74 13.52
C GLY A 165 4.26 -9.14 12.51
N SER A 166 4.83 -10.34 12.66
CA SER A 166 5.79 -10.92 11.72
C SER A 166 5.12 -11.94 10.79
N PRO A 167 5.61 -12.11 9.55
CA PRO A 167 5.13 -13.18 8.69
C PRO A 167 5.66 -14.53 9.16
N THR A 168 4.94 -15.59 8.81
CA THR A 168 5.32 -16.98 9.06
C THR A 168 6.67 -17.31 8.41
N SER A 169 6.94 -16.79 7.22
CA SER A 169 8.21 -16.95 6.51
C SER A 169 8.91 -15.61 6.31
N ARG A 170 9.79 -15.26 7.25
CA ARG A 170 10.64 -14.06 7.20
C ARG A 170 11.61 -14.08 6.02
N ALA A 171 12.25 -15.23 5.77
CA ALA A 171 13.21 -15.39 4.68
C ALA A 171 12.57 -15.22 3.29
N ALA A 172 11.34 -15.73 3.10
CA ALA A 172 10.63 -15.55 1.83
C ALA A 172 10.21 -14.09 1.63
N ALA A 173 9.72 -13.41 2.67
CA ALA A 173 9.34 -12.00 2.59
C ALA A 173 10.55 -11.11 2.24
N GLU A 174 11.67 -11.31 2.93
CA GLU A 174 12.92 -10.59 2.64
C GLU A 174 13.41 -10.85 1.22
N HIS A 175 13.35 -12.11 0.75
CA HIS A 175 13.75 -12.45 -0.61
C HIS A 175 12.89 -11.74 -1.67
N VAL A 176 11.56 -11.71 -1.50
CA VAL A 176 10.66 -11.00 -2.42
C VAL A 176 10.92 -9.49 -2.39
N LEU A 177 11.13 -8.90 -1.20
CA LEU A 177 11.45 -7.47 -1.10
C LEU A 177 12.74 -7.09 -1.85
N CYS A 178 13.81 -7.84 -1.62
CA CYS A 178 15.11 -7.63 -2.26
C CYS A 178 15.05 -7.80 -3.79
N THR A 179 14.31 -8.81 -4.28
CA THR A 179 14.16 -9.04 -5.72
C THR A 179 13.27 -7.98 -6.37
N ALA A 180 12.23 -7.53 -5.68
CA ALA A 180 11.34 -6.46 -6.13
C ALA A 180 12.01 -5.08 -6.17
N ALA A 181 13.16 -4.88 -5.52
CA ALA A 181 13.89 -3.61 -5.55
C ALA A 181 14.37 -3.18 -6.94
N LYS A 182 14.28 -4.06 -7.96
CA LYS A 182 14.55 -3.74 -9.37
C LYS A 182 13.30 -3.28 -10.14
N LEU A 183 12.14 -3.26 -9.49
CA LEU A 183 10.86 -2.84 -10.05
C LEU A 183 10.50 -1.44 -9.52
N PRO A 184 9.71 -0.66 -10.26
CA PRO A 184 9.23 0.65 -9.81
C PRO A 184 8.09 0.48 -8.78
N ILE A 185 8.39 -0.19 -7.66
CA ILE A 185 7.47 -0.48 -6.56
C ILE A 185 8.15 -0.11 -5.24
N PHE A 186 7.50 0.77 -4.48
CA PHE A 186 7.86 1.09 -3.10
C PHE A 186 6.88 0.45 -2.12
N TRP A 187 7.40 -0.14 -1.05
CA TRP A 187 6.63 -0.82 -0.03
C TRP A 187 6.65 -0.05 1.28
N GLN A 188 5.54 0.57 1.66
CA GLN A 188 5.41 1.19 2.98
C GLN A 188 4.64 0.27 3.91
N PHE A 189 5.35 -0.34 4.85
CA PHE A 189 4.77 -1.18 5.88
C PHE A 189 4.21 -0.34 7.03
N ILE A 190 3.04 -0.74 7.53
CA ILE A 190 2.40 -0.16 8.71
C ILE A 190 2.09 -1.26 9.70
N GLY A 191 2.65 -1.14 10.91
CA GLY A 191 2.42 -2.06 12.02
C GLY A 191 1.29 -1.60 12.93
N PHE A 192 0.25 -2.41 13.11
CA PHE A 192 -0.81 -2.17 14.10
C PHE A 192 -0.58 -3.04 15.34
N GLY A 193 -0.69 -2.49 16.54
CA GLY A 193 -0.51 -3.23 17.78
C GLY A 193 0.74 -2.85 18.57
N ASP A 194 1.05 -3.72 19.52
CA ASP A 194 2.12 -3.53 20.51
C ASP A 194 3.35 -4.42 20.23
N ASP A 195 3.42 -5.06 19.06
CA ASP A 195 4.60 -5.80 18.64
C ASP A 195 5.80 -4.85 18.52
N GLU A 196 7.00 -5.34 18.79
CA GLU A 196 8.22 -4.54 18.61
C GLU A 196 8.60 -4.36 17.13
N PHE A 197 7.91 -5.07 16.23
CA PHE A 197 8.08 -5.05 14.78
C PHE A 197 9.52 -5.22 14.31
N ARG A 198 10.35 -5.96 15.07
CA ARG A 198 11.78 -6.17 14.77
C ARG A 198 12.04 -6.65 13.35
N PHE A 199 11.13 -7.46 12.80
CA PHE A 199 11.25 -7.92 11.44
C PHE A 199 10.96 -6.82 10.40
N LEU A 200 9.97 -5.95 10.63
CA LEU A 200 9.68 -4.85 9.72
C LEU A 200 10.78 -3.79 9.77
N HIS A 201 11.27 -3.44 10.97
CA HIS A 201 12.49 -2.61 11.11
C HIS A 201 13.68 -3.22 10.35
N LYS A 202 13.87 -4.54 10.41
CA LYS A 202 14.92 -5.18 9.62
C LYS A 202 14.71 -5.01 8.11
N LEU A 203 13.48 -5.12 7.61
CA LEU A 203 13.18 -4.94 6.18
C LEU A 203 13.46 -3.52 5.72
N ASP A 204 13.15 -2.54 6.58
CA ASP A 204 13.42 -1.12 6.42
C ASP A 204 14.91 -0.84 6.28
N ASP A 205 15.73 -1.42 7.18
CA ASP A 205 17.17 -1.15 7.29
C ASP A 205 18.06 -2.08 6.42
N LEU A 206 17.49 -2.81 5.45
CA LEU A 206 18.27 -3.75 4.63
C LEU A 206 19.38 -3.01 3.85
N PRO A 207 20.65 -3.45 3.92
CA PRO A 207 21.79 -2.79 3.27
C PRO A 207 21.64 -2.56 1.76
N VAL A 208 22.04 -1.37 1.30
CA VAL A 208 22.10 -0.95 -0.11
C VAL A 208 23.57 -0.62 -0.47
N PRO A 209 24.13 -1.11 -1.59
CA PRO A 209 23.50 -1.93 -2.62
C PRO A 209 23.59 -3.46 -2.38
N ASP A 210 24.24 -3.91 -1.30
CA ASP A 210 24.63 -5.32 -1.12
C ASP A 210 23.45 -6.31 -1.06
N ARG A 211 22.33 -5.92 -0.42
CA ARG A 211 21.13 -6.77 -0.33
C ARG A 211 20.07 -6.42 -1.36
N ARG A 212 20.00 -5.16 -1.78
CA ARG A 212 19.02 -4.61 -2.73
C ARG A 212 19.61 -3.38 -3.42
N VAL A 213 19.22 -3.14 -4.68
CA VAL A 213 19.84 -2.09 -5.52
C VAL A 213 19.45 -0.67 -5.13
N VAL A 214 18.28 -0.49 -4.52
CA VAL A 214 17.80 0.75 -3.91
C VAL A 214 16.98 0.38 -2.67
N ASP A 215 16.84 1.33 -1.74
CA ASP A 215 15.94 1.16 -0.60
C ASP A 215 14.48 1.31 -1.04
N ASN A 216 13.80 0.19 -1.28
CA ASN A 216 12.43 0.13 -1.73
C ASN A 216 11.41 -0.16 -0.63
N ALA A 217 11.77 0.03 0.64
CA ALA A 217 10.88 -0.19 1.77
C ALA A 217 10.85 1.02 2.70
N GLY A 218 9.73 1.18 3.37
CA GLY A 218 9.59 2.04 4.52
C GLY A 218 8.82 1.33 5.63
N PHE A 219 9.05 1.67 6.89
CA PHE A 219 8.27 1.12 8.01
C PHE A 219 7.97 2.16 9.11
N PHE A 220 6.74 2.10 9.63
CA PHE A 220 6.44 2.68 10.94
C PHE A 220 5.37 1.88 11.69
N ALA A 221 5.43 1.97 13.03
CA ALA A 221 4.40 1.42 13.91
C ALA A 221 3.33 2.48 14.18
N ALA A 222 2.07 2.16 13.87
CA ALA A 222 0.90 2.97 14.18
C ALA A 222 0.27 2.62 15.55
N GLY A 223 0.94 1.78 16.33
CA GLY A 223 0.56 1.45 17.70
C GLY A 223 -0.76 0.67 17.84
N PRO A 224 -1.25 0.48 19.07
CA PRO A 224 -2.44 -0.34 19.34
C PRO A 224 -3.76 0.33 18.98
N ALA A 225 -3.79 1.65 18.78
CA ALA A 225 -5.00 2.43 18.52
C ALA A 225 -4.84 3.35 17.30
N PRO A 226 -4.54 2.79 16.11
CA PRO A 226 -4.14 3.58 14.94
C PRO A 226 -5.19 4.62 14.52
N LYS A 227 -6.48 4.32 14.73
CA LYS A 227 -7.61 5.20 14.43
C LYS A 227 -7.66 6.48 15.27
N THR A 228 -6.96 6.54 16.40
CA THR A 228 -6.97 7.73 17.28
C THR A 228 -5.87 8.72 16.93
N HIS A 229 -4.91 8.34 16.07
CA HIS A 229 -3.87 9.25 15.62
C HIS A 229 -4.44 10.32 14.68
N PRO A 230 -3.94 11.56 14.75
CA PRO A 230 -4.26 12.57 13.75
C PRO A 230 -3.84 12.10 12.35
N ASP A 231 -4.68 12.33 11.33
CA ASP A 231 -4.42 11.85 9.97
C ASP A 231 -3.09 12.36 9.40
N ALA A 232 -2.68 13.58 9.78
CA ALA A 232 -1.40 14.16 9.37
C ALA A 232 -0.19 13.31 9.81
N VAL A 233 -0.26 12.68 10.99
CA VAL A 233 0.82 11.81 11.48
C VAL A 233 0.97 10.59 10.57
N LEU A 234 -0.15 9.97 10.17
CA LEU A 234 -0.13 8.86 9.23
C LEU A 234 0.49 9.30 7.89
N TYR A 235 0.02 10.40 7.31
CA TYR A 235 0.49 10.84 6.01
C TYR A 235 1.97 11.26 6.01
N ASP A 236 2.43 11.93 7.07
CA ASP A 236 3.84 12.28 7.21
C ASP A 236 4.73 11.03 7.25
N HIS A 237 4.34 9.99 7.99
CA HIS A 237 5.08 8.73 8.00
C HIS A 237 5.02 7.98 6.67
N LEU A 238 3.85 7.92 6.02
CA LEU A 238 3.71 7.32 4.68
C LEU A 238 4.63 7.98 3.64
N LEU A 239 4.90 9.28 3.79
CA LEU A 239 5.60 10.09 2.78
C LEU A 239 7.05 10.40 3.16
N GLN A 240 7.54 9.88 4.28
CA GLN A 240 8.90 10.16 4.76
C GLN A 240 9.97 9.64 3.79
N GLU A 241 9.78 8.43 3.25
CA GLU A 241 10.80 7.73 2.45
C GLU A 241 10.43 7.59 0.98
N PHE A 242 9.15 7.58 0.65
CA PHE A 242 8.69 7.46 -0.74
C PHE A 242 9.34 8.47 -1.71
N PRO A 243 9.48 9.78 -1.38
CA PRO A 243 10.15 10.76 -2.25
C PRO A 243 11.66 10.53 -2.38
N LEU A 244 12.30 10.01 -1.33
CA LEU A 244 13.71 9.66 -1.32
C LEU A 244 13.95 8.44 -2.22
N TRP A 245 13.13 7.41 -2.06
CA TRP A 245 13.12 6.24 -2.94
C TRP A 245 12.89 6.64 -4.40
N LEU A 246 11.92 7.50 -4.70
CA LEU A 246 11.68 7.96 -6.07
C LEU A 246 12.93 8.57 -6.70
N THR A 247 13.69 9.34 -5.93
CA THR A 247 14.94 9.96 -6.39
C THR A 247 16.01 8.90 -6.65
N ALA A 248 16.22 7.98 -5.70
CA ALA A 248 17.19 6.89 -5.85
C ALA A 248 16.83 5.93 -7.00
N ALA A 249 15.57 5.57 -7.13
CA ALA A 249 15.05 4.67 -8.16
C ALA A 249 15.18 5.29 -9.57
N ARG A 250 15.04 6.61 -9.71
CA ARG A 250 15.32 7.31 -10.98
C ARG A 250 16.80 7.31 -11.32
N ALA A 251 17.67 7.62 -10.34
CA ALA A 251 19.11 7.57 -10.52
C ALA A 251 19.59 6.16 -10.92
N ALA A 252 18.93 5.12 -10.43
CA ALA A 252 19.17 3.72 -10.79
C ALA A 252 18.47 3.26 -12.08
N GLY A 253 17.69 4.12 -12.76
CA GLY A 253 16.96 3.80 -13.98
C GLY A 253 15.77 2.85 -13.80
N ILE A 254 15.33 2.62 -12.56
CA ILE A 254 14.19 1.76 -12.22
C ILE A 254 12.87 2.48 -12.49
N VAL A 255 12.78 3.74 -12.07
CA VAL A 255 11.64 4.62 -12.38
C VAL A 255 12.06 5.54 -13.52
N LYS A 256 11.26 5.59 -14.59
CA LYS A 256 11.51 6.50 -15.69
C LYS A 256 11.07 7.91 -15.31
N ASP A 257 11.81 8.92 -15.76
CA ASP A 257 11.32 10.29 -15.67
C ASP A 257 10.05 10.43 -16.51
N ALA A 258 9.10 11.20 -15.99
CA ALA A 258 7.97 11.65 -16.80
C ALA A 258 8.56 12.58 -17.86
N GLY A 259 8.61 12.10 -19.10
CA GLY A 259 8.99 12.91 -20.26
C GLY A 259 7.98 14.02 -20.55
#